data_AF-A0A350PHI4-F1
#
_entry.id   AF-A0A350PHI4-F1
#
_cell.length_a   1.000
_cell.length_b   1.000
_cell.length_c   1.000
_cell.angle_alpha   90.00
_cell.angle_beta   90.00
_cell.angle_gamma   90.00
#
_symmetry.space_group_name_H-M   'P 1'
#
loop_
_entity.id
_entity.type
_entity.pdbx_description
1 polymer ?
#
loop_
_entity_poly.entity_id
_entity_poly.type
_entity_poly.pdbx_seq_one_letter_code
_entity_poly.pdbx_strand_id
1 'polypeptide(L)'
;MDFSKLKSMSGKKSMEALNAELSKMANQDSGKKGADERFWTPTVDKSGNGYAIIRFLPPPSEEDVPFVRLYDHGFQGPTGLWYIENSLTTIGKPDPVSEYNSKLWNSGVESDKEIARKQKRRLKYYANIYVVKDPANPQNEGGVFLYKFG
;
A
#
# COMPACT_ATOMS: atom_id res chain seq x y z
N MET A 1 21.12 -19.39 -30.87
CA MET A 1 21.80 -18.30 -30.14
C MET A 1 22.99 -17.86 -30.97
N ASP A 2 23.05 -16.58 -31.35
CA ASP A 2 24.06 -16.06 -32.28
C ASP A 2 25.32 -15.60 -31.52
N PHE A 3 26.37 -16.41 -31.59
CA PHE A 3 27.63 -16.17 -30.88
C PHE A 3 28.38 -14.90 -31.37
N SER A 4 28.11 -14.45 -32.60
CA SER A 4 28.70 -13.23 -33.14
C SER A 4 28.18 -11.98 -32.43
N LYS A 5 26.87 -11.95 -32.12
CA LYS A 5 26.22 -10.88 -31.36
C LYS A 5 26.67 -10.82 -29.90
N LEU A 6 26.93 -11.96 -29.27
CA LEU A 6 27.50 -12.04 -27.92
C LEU A 6 28.89 -11.41 -27.84
N LYS A 7 29.72 -11.60 -28.86
CA LYS A 7 31.07 -11.02 -28.93
C LYS A 7 31.04 -9.51 -29.19
N SER A 8 30.12 -9.01 -30.00
CA SER A 8 29.93 -7.55 -30.20
C SER A 8 29.37 -6.84 -28.97
N MET A 9 28.63 -7.54 -28.12
CA MET A 9 28.10 -7.03 -26.85
C MET A 9 29.03 -7.25 -25.65
N SER A 10 30.27 -7.74 -25.86
CA SER A 10 31.26 -7.98 -24.80
C SER A 10 32.25 -6.80 -24.61
N GLY A 11 32.08 -5.67 -25.32
CA GLY A 11 32.99 -4.53 -25.26
C GLY A 11 32.77 -3.61 -24.05
N LYS A 12 33.77 -2.80 -23.69
CA LYS A 12 33.67 -1.83 -22.57
C LYS A 12 32.42 -0.94 -22.63
N LYS A 13 32.00 -0.52 -23.84
CA LYS A 13 30.81 0.33 -24.04
C LYS A 13 29.48 -0.34 -23.68
N SER A 14 29.32 -1.65 -23.93
CA SER A 14 28.10 -2.36 -23.55
C SER A 14 28.06 -2.63 -22.05
N MET A 15 29.23 -2.86 -21.43
CA MET A 15 29.39 -2.93 -19.98
C MET A 15 29.12 -1.56 -19.30
N GLU A 16 29.59 -0.45 -19.88
CA GLU A 16 29.29 0.90 -19.41
C GLU A 16 27.80 1.24 -19.55
N ALA A 17 27.17 0.85 -20.66
CA ALA A 17 25.73 1.02 -20.86
C ALA A 17 24.92 0.17 -19.85
N LEU A 18 25.33 -1.07 -19.61
CA LEU A 18 24.72 -1.94 -18.61
C LEU A 18 24.90 -1.37 -17.19
N ASN A 19 26.10 -0.90 -16.84
CA ASN A 19 26.36 -0.27 -15.55
C ASN A 19 25.59 1.04 -15.38
N ALA A 20 25.39 1.81 -16.46
CA ALA A 20 24.59 3.02 -16.45
C ALA A 20 23.09 2.71 -16.28
N GLU A 21 22.57 1.64 -16.91
CA GLU A 21 21.21 1.15 -16.67
C GLU A 21 21.03 0.62 -15.25
N LEU A 22 21.97 -0.19 -14.75
CA LEU A 22 21.98 -0.67 -13.36
C LEU A 22 22.02 0.49 -12.37
N SER A 23 22.81 1.54 -12.63
CA SER A 23 22.87 2.74 -11.79
C SER A 23 21.58 3.56 -11.85
N LYS A 24 20.90 3.61 -13.01
CA LYS A 24 19.59 4.26 -13.14
C LYS A 24 18.49 3.49 -12.41
N MET A 25 18.50 2.16 -12.51
CA MET A 25 17.56 1.29 -11.79
C MET A 25 17.77 1.36 -10.28
N ALA A 26 19.03 1.36 -9.81
CA ALA A 26 19.35 1.48 -8.38
C ALA A 26 18.90 2.83 -7.77
N ASN A 27 18.80 3.89 -8.58
CA ASN A 27 18.35 5.22 -8.13
C ASN A 27 16.84 5.47 -8.29
N GLN A 28 16.09 4.57 -8.95
CA GLN A 28 14.64 4.76 -9.15
C GLN A 28 13.78 4.38 -7.94
N ASP A 29 14.33 3.67 -6.94
CA ASP A 29 13.54 3.16 -5.80
C ASP A 29 13.56 4.06 -4.55
N SER A 30 13.97 5.32 -4.72
CA SER A 30 13.89 6.36 -3.69
C SER A 30 12.94 7.50 -4.08
N GLY A 31 11.90 7.17 -4.85
CA GLY A 31 10.76 8.04 -5.05
C GLY A 31 10.25 8.52 -3.69
N LYS A 32 10.42 9.82 -3.43
CA LYS A 32 10.05 10.54 -2.21
C LYS A 32 8.74 9.98 -1.64
N LYS A 33 8.83 9.23 -0.54
CA LYS A 33 7.71 8.87 0.34
C LYS A 33 7.24 10.13 1.09
N GLY A 34 6.76 11.14 0.37
CA GLY A 34 5.98 12.21 0.97
C GLY A 34 4.67 11.62 1.46
N ALA A 35 4.27 11.96 2.68
CA ALA A 35 2.91 11.69 3.13
C ALA A 35 1.94 12.37 2.15
N ASP A 36 0.89 11.67 1.73
CA ASP A 36 -0.13 12.24 0.87
C ASP A 36 -0.89 13.31 1.66
N GLU A 37 -0.67 14.58 1.32
CA GLU A 37 -1.21 15.75 2.03
C GLU A 37 -2.75 15.83 2.00
N ARG A 38 -3.40 15.03 1.13
CA ARG A 38 -4.87 14.94 1.07
C ARG A 38 -5.46 14.19 2.26
N PHE A 39 -4.65 13.39 2.95
CA PHE A 39 -5.10 12.55 4.05
C PHE A 39 -4.99 13.26 5.39
N TRP A 40 -6.11 13.31 6.11
CA TRP A 40 -6.11 13.67 7.52
C TRP A 40 -5.89 12.44 8.38
N THR A 41 -5.05 12.58 9.41
CA THR A 41 -4.78 11.55 10.41
C THR A 41 -4.86 12.19 11.79
N PRO A 42 -5.55 11.57 12.77
CA PRO A 42 -5.59 12.11 14.13
C PRO A 42 -4.19 12.17 14.71
N THR A 43 -3.77 13.35 15.16
CA THR A 43 -2.54 13.47 15.93
C THR A 43 -2.78 12.95 17.33
N VAL A 44 -1.83 12.16 17.82
CA VAL A 44 -1.85 11.59 19.17
C VAL A 44 -0.73 12.21 20.00
N ASP A 45 -0.98 12.37 21.29
CA ASP A 45 0.03 12.77 22.26
C ASP A 45 1.05 11.64 22.52
N LYS A 46 2.06 11.91 23.36
CA LYS A 46 3.08 10.92 23.72
C LYS A 46 2.52 9.66 24.40
N SER A 47 1.33 9.75 24.97
CA SER A 47 0.64 8.65 25.63
C SER A 47 -0.27 7.88 24.67
N GLY A 48 -0.33 8.28 23.39
CA GLY A 48 -1.17 7.67 22.37
C GLY A 48 -2.62 8.16 22.37
N ASN A 49 -2.95 9.20 23.14
CA ASN A 49 -4.30 9.77 23.18
C ASN A 49 -4.44 10.87 22.13
N GLY A 50 -5.54 10.84 21.37
CA GLY A 50 -5.88 11.88 20.40
C GLY A 50 -7.37 12.20 20.48
N TYR A 51 -7.71 13.47 20.20
CA TYR A 51 -9.09 13.91 20.17
C TYR A 51 -9.29 14.91 19.03
N ALA A 52 -10.29 14.66 18.19
CA ALA A 52 -10.75 15.57 17.16
C ALA A 52 -12.25 15.33 16.91
N ILE A 53 -12.95 16.34 16.41
CA ILE A 53 -14.33 16.25 15.96
C ILE A 53 -14.32 16.33 14.44
N ILE A 54 -14.74 15.24 13.80
CA ILE A 54 -14.84 15.15 12.35
C ILE A 54 -16.28 14.80 11.96
N ARG A 55 -16.66 15.20 10.75
CA ARG A 55 -17.95 14.87 10.15
C ARG A 55 -17.72 14.14 8.84
N PHE A 56 -18.25 12.92 8.71
CA PHE A 56 -18.30 12.23 7.43
C PHE A 56 -19.20 13.00 6.46
N LEU A 57 -18.69 13.21 5.24
CA LEU A 57 -19.45 13.86 4.18
C LEU A 57 -20.38 12.85 3.49
N PRO A 58 -21.49 13.33 2.89
CA PRO A 58 -22.35 12.48 2.08
C PRO A 58 -21.62 11.97 0.82
N PRO A 59 -22.20 10.97 0.13
CA PRO A 59 -21.68 10.50 -1.15
C PRO A 59 -21.56 11.68 -2.15
N PRO A 60 -20.47 11.74 -2.94
CA PRO A 60 -20.39 12.68 -4.06
C PRO A 60 -21.42 12.31 -5.15
N SER A 61 -21.65 13.24 -6.07
CA SER A 61 -22.47 12.97 -7.26
C SER A 61 -21.94 11.72 -7.97
N GLU A 62 -22.85 10.83 -8.39
CA GLU A 62 -22.56 9.56 -9.07
C GLU A 62 -22.11 8.38 -8.18
N GLU A 63 -21.99 8.55 -6.86
CA GLU A 63 -21.74 7.45 -5.92
C GLU A 63 -22.91 7.25 -4.95
N ASP A 64 -23.26 5.99 -4.66
CA ASP A 64 -24.37 5.65 -3.73
C ASP A 64 -23.96 5.69 -2.26
N VAL A 65 -22.67 5.55 -1.97
CA VAL A 65 -22.12 5.39 -0.61
C VAL A 65 -21.02 6.41 -0.33
N PRO A 66 -20.88 6.91 0.92
CA PRO A 66 -19.89 7.95 1.24
C PRO A 66 -18.48 7.42 1.51
N PHE A 67 -18.23 6.15 1.17
CA PHE A 67 -16.96 5.49 1.46
C PHE A 67 -16.58 4.45 0.41
N VAL A 68 -15.27 4.25 0.26
CA VAL A 68 -14.69 3.18 -0.55
C VAL A 68 -14.09 2.12 0.35
N ARG A 69 -14.29 0.85 0.00
CA ARG A 69 -13.64 -0.29 0.65
C ARG A 69 -12.42 -0.72 -0.15
N LEU A 70 -11.31 -0.96 0.53
CA LEU A 70 -10.07 -1.45 -0.06
C LEU A 70 -9.53 -2.59 0.78
N TYR A 71 -9.24 -3.72 0.15
CA TYR A 71 -8.48 -4.79 0.76
C TYR A 71 -7.01 -4.67 0.37
N ASP A 72 -6.10 -4.91 1.31
CA ASP A 72 -4.67 -4.95 1.05
C ASP A 72 -3.98 -6.07 1.83
N HIS A 73 -2.79 -6.46 1.38
CA HIS A 73 -1.90 -7.37 2.06
C HIS A 73 -0.70 -6.60 2.61
N GLY A 74 -0.24 -6.98 3.79
CA GLY A 74 0.91 -6.34 4.44
C GLY A 74 1.63 -7.33 5.33
N PHE A 75 2.66 -8.00 4.80
CA PHE A 75 3.39 -9.02 5.53
C PHE A 75 4.86 -9.06 5.13
N GLN A 76 5.69 -9.62 6.00
CA GLN A 76 7.10 -9.86 5.70
C GLN A 76 7.25 -11.27 5.11
N GLY A 77 7.87 -11.37 3.94
CA GLY A 77 8.14 -12.63 3.25
C GLY A 77 9.35 -13.38 3.84
N PRO A 78 9.64 -14.60 3.35
CA PRO A 78 10.75 -15.42 3.85
C PRO A 78 12.13 -14.77 3.71
N THR A 79 12.30 -13.88 2.75
CA THR A 79 13.53 -13.10 2.53
C THR A 79 13.70 -11.93 3.51
N GLY A 80 12.73 -11.71 4.40
CA GLY A 80 12.69 -10.55 5.28
C GLY A 80 12.20 -9.26 4.59
N LEU A 81 11.84 -9.29 3.30
CA LEU A 81 11.29 -8.14 2.60
C LEU A 81 9.79 -8.01 2.83
N TRP A 82 9.29 -6.77 2.84
CA TRP A 82 7.87 -6.48 2.99
C TRP A 82 7.13 -6.59 1.67
N TYR A 83 5.97 -7.23 1.70
CA TYR A 83 4.96 -7.18 0.65
C TYR A 83 3.81 -6.32 1.16
N ILE A 84 3.59 -5.15 0.54
CA ILE A 84 2.53 -4.20 0.89
C ILE A 84 1.82 -3.80 -0.40
N GLU A 85 0.72 -4.48 -0.71
CA GLU A 85 0.01 -4.31 -1.99
C GLU A 85 -1.50 -4.40 -1.83
N ASN A 86 -2.22 -3.72 -2.72
CA ASN A 86 -3.68 -3.78 -2.77
C ASN A 86 -4.13 -5.14 -3.33
N SER A 87 -5.20 -5.68 -2.75
CA SER A 87 -5.79 -6.96 -3.17
C SER A 87 -6.77 -6.76 -4.32
N LEU A 88 -6.66 -7.60 -5.35
CA LEU A 88 -7.58 -7.63 -6.49
C LEU A 88 -9.00 -8.03 -6.08
N THR A 89 -9.15 -8.67 -4.92
CA THR A 89 -10.46 -8.99 -4.36
C THR A 89 -11.32 -7.76 -4.08
N THR A 90 -10.71 -6.58 -3.94
CA THR A 90 -11.42 -5.30 -3.82
C THR A 90 -12.37 -5.06 -4.99
N ILE A 91 -11.95 -5.43 -6.20
CA ILE A 91 -12.73 -5.29 -7.44
C ILE A 91 -13.36 -6.62 -7.88
N GLY A 92 -13.48 -7.58 -6.95
CA GLY A 92 -14.07 -8.90 -7.21
C GLY A 92 -13.25 -9.80 -8.13
N LYS A 93 -11.97 -9.49 -8.36
CA LYS A 93 -11.08 -10.32 -9.19
C LYS A 93 -10.31 -11.33 -8.34
N PRO A 94 -9.88 -12.47 -8.94
CA PRO A 94 -8.98 -13.40 -8.28
C PRO A 94 -7.67 -12.71 -7.91
N ASP A 95 -7.18 -13.01 -6.71
CA ASP A 95 -6.01 -12.39 -6.12
C ASP A 95 -4.97 -13.47 -5.79
N PRO A 96 -3.74 -13.39 -6.33
CA PRO A 96 -2.74 -14.45 -6.17
C PRO A 96 -2.41 -14.79 -4.72
N VAL A 97 -2.36 -13.78 -3.84
CA VAL A 97 -2.07 -13.98 -2.41
C VAL A 97 -3.23 -14.68 -1.74
N SER A 98 -4.46 -14.33 -2.08
CA SER A 98 -5.67 -14.95 -1.55
C SER A 98 -5.81 -16.41 -2.01
N GLU A 99 -5.49 -16.72 -3.27
CA GLU A 99 -5.45 -18.09 -3.78
C GLU A 99 -4.38 -18.92 -3.08
N TYR A 100 -3.16 -18.38 -2.94
CA TYR A 100 -2.08 -19.03 -2.23
C TYR A 100 -2.42 -19.28 -0.76
N ASN A 101 -3.02 -18.30 -0.08
CA ASN A 101 -3.50 -18.45 1.30
C ASN A 101 -4.56 -19.54 1.44
N SER A 102 -5.45 -19.69 0.45
CA SER A 102 -6.46 -20.74 0.45
C SER A 102 -5.81 -22.12 0.34
N LYS A 103 -4.76 -22.27 -0.49
CA LYS A 103 -3.96 -23.50 -0.58
C LYS A 103 -3.28 -23.83 0.75
N LEU A 104 -2.65 -22.84 1.38
CA LEU A 104 -1.99 -22.99 2.69
C LEU A 104 -2.98 -23.38 3.78
N TRP A 105 -4.15 -22.73 3.82
CA TRP A 105 -5.16 -23.01 4.83
C TRP A 105 -5.71 -24.43 4.71
N ASN A 106 -5.94 -24.86 3.46
CA ASN A 106 -6.49 -26.17 3.14
C ASN A 106 -5.47 -27.31 3.21
N SER A 107 -4.17 -27.03 3.36
CA SER A 107 -3.16 -28.07 3.56
C SER A 107 -3.35 -28.81 4.89
N GLY A 108 -4.05 -28.18 5.85
CA GLY A 108 -4.31 -28.73 7.18
C GLY A 108 -3.12 -28.62 8.13
N VAL A 109 -1.94 -28.26 7.63
CA VAL A 109 -0.71 -28.11 8.42
C VAL A 109 -0.72 -26.79 9.19
N GLU A 110 -0.43 -26.82 10.48
CA GLU A 110 -0.52 -25.61 11.32
C GLU A 110 0.51 -24.54 10.93
N SER A 111 1.71 -24.93 10.49
CA SER A 111 2.72 -24.00 10.00
C SER A 111 2.25 -23.22 8.76
N ASP A 112 1.48 -23.86 7.87
CA ASP A 112 0.94 -23.21 6.68
C ASP A 112 -0.18 -22.24 7.03
N LYS A 113 -1.03 -22.60 8.01
CA LYS A 113 -2.06 -21.72 8.53
C LYS A 113 -1.48 -20.47 9.19
N GLU A 114 -0.36 -20.61 9.91
CA GLU A 114 0.37 -19.47 10.47
C GLU A 114 0.85 -18.50 9.37
N ILE A 115 1.35 -19.02 8.25
CA ILE A 115 1.72 -18.20 7.09
C ILE A 115 0.47 -17.49 6.53
N ALA A 116 -0.62 -18.22 6.31
CA ALA A 116 -1.86 -17.66 5.78
C ALA A 116 -2.46 -16.58 6.70
N ARG A 117 -2.37 -16.74 8.02
CA ARG A 117 -2.81 -15.73 9.00
C ARG A 117 -2.00 -14.44 8.88
N LYS A 118 -0.67 -14.54 8.75
CA LYS A 118 0.21 -13.37 8.56
C LYS A 118 -0.04 -12.67 7.23
N GLN A 119 -0.37 -13.42 6.18
CA GLN A 119 -0.65 -12.91 4.84
C GLN A 119 -2.11 -12.47 4.64
N LYS A 120 -2.97 -12.60 5.65
CA LYS A 120 -4.40 -12.30 5.56
C LYS A 120 -4.62 -10.85 5.11
N ARG A 121 -5.57 -10.67 4.20
CA ARG A 121 -5.98 -9.33 3.75
C ARG A 121 -6.55 -8.51 4.91
N ARG A 122 -6.25 -7.22 4.91
CA ARG A 122 -6.76 -6.22 5.84
C ARG A 122 -7.80 -5.38 5.10
N LEU A 123 -8.90 -5.05 5.77
CA LEU A 123 -9.94 -4.20 5.22
C LEU A 123 -9.69 -2.77 5.67
N LYS A 124 -9.68 -1.85 4.71
CA LYS A 124 -9.59 -0.41 4.95
C LYS A 124 -10.77 0.27 4.32
N TYR A 125 -11.22 1.34 4.96
CA TYR A 125 -12.24 2.24 4.45
C TYR A 125 -11.63 3.61 4.22
N TYR A 126 -12.12 4.28 3.20
CA TYR A 126 -11.71 5.62 2.80
C TYR A 126 -12.97 6.46 2.65
N ALA A 127 -13.04 7.63 3.27
CA ALA A 127 -14.17 8.54 3.17
C ALA A 127 -13.72 10.00 3.11
N ASN A 128 -14.54 10.85 2.52
CA ASN A 128 -14.36 12.30 2.63
C ASN A 128 -14.89 12.77 3.99
N ILE A 129 -14.11 13.60 4.68
CA ILE A 129 -14.47 14.17 5.97
C ILE A 129 -14.33 15.69 5.95
N TYR A 130 -15.14 16.34 6.78
CA TYR A 130 -14.98 17.73 7.17
C TYR A 130 -14.47 17.78 8.60
N VAL A 131 -13.39 18.53 8.84
CA VAL A 131 -12.80 18.68 10.17
C VAL A 131 -13.51 19.82 10.90
N VAL A 132 -14.27 19.48 11.95
CA VAL A 132 -15.01 20.44 12.77
C VAL A 132 -14.12 21.04 13.86
N LYS A 133 -13.30 20.20 14.51
CA LYS A 133 -12.38 20.62 15.56
C LYS A 133 -11.15 19.71 15.58
N ASP A 134 -9.96 20.27 15.52
CA ASP A 134 -8.68 19.55 15.58
C ASP A 134 -7.72 20.34 16.48
N PRO A 135 -7.78 20.15 17.82
CA PRO A 135 -6.98 20.91 18.77
C PRO A 135 -5.47 20.77 18.56
N ALA A 136 -5.02 19.65 17.97
CA ALA A 136 -3.62 19.40 17.71
C ALA A 136 -3.13 20.10 16.42
N ASN A 137 -4.02 20.29 15.46
CA ASN A 137 -3.74 20.98 14.21
C ASN A 137 -4.91 21.90 13.81
N PRO A 138 -5.06 23.08 14.46
CA PRO A 138 -6.19 23.98 14.22
C PRO A 138 -6.30 24.45 12.76
N GLN A 139 -5.19 24.44 12.01
CA GLN A 139 -5.17 24.76 10.58
C GLN A 139 -6.00 23.81 9.70
N ASN A 140 -6.33 22.61 10.19
CA ASN A 140 -7.18 21.67 9.47
C ASN A 140 -8.67 21.99 9.62
N GLU A 141 -9.06 22.79 10.63
CA GLU A 141 -10.46 23.10 10.91
C GLU A 141 -11.10 23.85 9.74
N GLY A 142 -12.29 23.41 9.32
CA GLY A 142 -12.95 23.93 8.12
C GLY A 142 -12.51 23.26 6.81
N GLY A 143 -11.46 22.45 6.84
CA GLY A 143 -10.95 21.73 5.67
C GLY A 143 -11.70 20.43 5.37
N VAL A 144 -11.64 20.02 4.10
CA VAL A 144 -12.12 18.72 3.62
C VAL A 144 -10.94 17.84 3.25
N PHE A 145 -10.91 16.62 3.79
CA PHE A 145 -9.80 15.68 3.64
C PHE A 145 -10.29 14.25 3.40
N LEU A 146 -9.38 13.40 2.91
CA LEU A 146 -9.57 11.96 2.91
C LEU A 146 -9.23 11.40 4.29
N TYR A 147 -10.08 10.51 4.80
CA TYR A 147 -9.85 9.79 6.04
C TYR A 147 -9.86 8.30 5.81
N LYS A 148 -8.81 7.64 6.30
CA LYS A 148 -8.64 6.19 6.25
C LYS A 148 -8.89 5.59 7.63
N PHE A 149 -9.74 4.58 7.70
CA PHE A 149 -10.11 3.89 8.95
C PHE A 149 -10.38 2.40 8.72
N GLY A 150 -10.48 1.63 9.82
CA GLY A 150 -10.70 0.19 9.80
C GLY A 150 -9.44 -0.66 9.94
#